data_AF-P72159-F1
#
_entry.id   AF-P72159-F1
#
_cell.length_a   1.000
_cell.length_b   1.000
_cell.length_c   1.000
_cell.angle_alpha   90.00
_cell.angle_beta   90.00
_cell.angle_gamma   90.00
#
_symmetry.space_group_name_H-M   'P 1'
#
loop_
_entity.id
_entity.type
_entity.pdbx_description
1 polymer ?
#
loop_
_entity_poly.entity_id
_entity_poly.type
_entity_poly.pdbx_seq_one_letter_code
_entity_poly.pdbx_strand_id
1 'polypeptide(L)'
;LCARQGVRLTELRRRVLELVWQSHKPLGAYDILAVLSETDGRRAAPPTVYRALDFLQENGLVHRIASLNAFVGCNNPEHSHQGQFLFPAPATRD
;
A
#
# COMPACT_ATOMS: atom_id res chain seq x y z
N LEU A 1 16.79 -2.51 -4.47
CA LEU A 1 16.60 -2.91 -3.05
C LEU A 1 16.39 -4.43 -2.92
N CYS A 2 15.36 -5.03 -3.53
CA CYS A 2 15.07 -6.47 -3.37
C CYS A 2 16.10 -7.42 -4.00
N ALA A 3 16.63 -7.12 -5.18
CA ALA A 3 17.72 -7.90 -5.78
C ALA A 3 19.04 -7.82 -5.00
N ARG A 4 19.25 -6.75 -4.20
CA ARG A 4 20.43 -6.59 -3.34
C ARG A 4 20.28 -7.29 -1.98
N GLN A 5 19.05 -7.60 -1.56
CA GLN A 5 18.74 -8.28 -0.29
C GLN A 5 18.38 -9.78 -0.47
N GLY A 6 18.40 -10.32 -1.69
CA GLY A 6 18.04 -11.72 -1.95
C GLY A 6 16.55 -12.06 -1.76
N VAL A 7 15.69 -11.05 -1.59
CA VAL A 7 14.27 -11.23 -1.34
C VAL A 7 13.47 -11.17 -2.65
N ARG A 8 12.61 -12.16 -2.87
CA ARG A 8 11.71 -12.19 -4.04
C ARG A 8 10.48 -11.32 -3.80
N LEU A 9 10.33 -10.28 -4.61
CA LEU A 9 9.07 -9.57 -4.77
C LEU A 9 8.17 -10.44 -5.67
N THR A 10 7.25 -11.18 -5.06
CA THR A 10 6.22 -11.92 -5.80
C THR A 10 5.26 -10.92 -6.47
N GLU A 11 4.52 -11.36 -7.49
CA GLU A 11 3.54 -10.50 -8.16
C GLU A 11 2.56 -9.85 -7.18
N LEU A 12 2.08 -10.61 -6.20
CA LEU A 12 1.19 -10.09 -5.16
C LEU A 12 1.84 -8.95 -4.36
N ARG A 13 3.09 -9.11 -3.90
CA ARG A 13 3.82 -8.07 -3.15
C ARG A 13 4.05 -6.82 -4.00
N ARG A 14 4.38 -7.02 -5.28
CA ARG A 14 4.50 -5.93 -6.26
C ARG A 14 3.18 -5.17 -6.40
N ARG A 15 2.07 -5.91 -6.48
CA ARG A 15 0.74 -5.34 -6.64
C ARG A 15 0.29 -4.55 -5.42
N VAL A 16 0.47 -5.11 -4.23
CA VAL A 16 0.20 -4.42 -2.95
C VAL A 16 1.02 -3.13 -2.87
N LEU A 17 2.31 -3.20 -3.23
CA LEU A 17 3.17 -2.02 -3.26
C LEU A 17 2.66 -0.97 -4.24
N GLU A 18 2.33 -1.36 -5.48
CA GLU A 18 1.75 -0.46 -6.49
C GLU A 18 0.49 0.22 -5.99
N LEU A 19 -0.44 -0.51 -5.36
CA LEU A 19 -1.68 0.05 -4.85
C LEU A 19 -1.42 1.13 -3.80
N VAL A 20 -0.53 0.84 -2.87
CA VAL A 20 -0.14 1.76 -1.79
C VAL A 20 0.65 2.96 -2.32
N TRP A 21 1.37 2.81 -3.44
CA TRP A 21 2.15 3.88 -4.08
C TRP A 21 1.33 4.76 -5.03
N GLN A 22 0.35 4.16 -5.72
CA GLN A 22 -0.59 4.87 -6.61
C GLN A 22 -1.63 5.64 -5.79
N SER A 23 -1.97 5.16 -4.59
CA SER A 23 -2.80 5.92 -3.69
C SER A 23 -2.03 7.07 -3.07
N HIS A 24 -2.47 8.29 -3.33
CA HIS A 24 -2.04 9.50 -2.63
C HIS A 24 -2.54 9.59 -1.18
N LYS A 25 -3.10 8.49 -0.65
CA LYS A 25 -3.74 8.40 0.68
C LYS A 25 -3.34 7.10 1.38
N PRO A 26 -3.33 7.07 2.72
CA PRO A 26 -3.15 5.84 3.47
C PRO A 26 -4.25 4.84 3.11
N LEU A 27 -3.86 3.62 2.73
CA LEU A 27 -4.78 2.53 2.39
C LEU A 27 -4.87 1.51 3.52
N GLY A 28 -6.07 1.09 3.88
CA GLY A 28 -6.29 0.00 4.82
C GLY A 28 -5.96 -1.37 4.20
N ALA A 29 -5.67 -2.37 5.04
CA ALA A 29 -5.46 -3.75 4.56
C ALA A 29 -6.70 -4.32 3.85
N TYR A 30 -7.90 -3.93 4.29
CA TYR A 30 -9.17 -4.34 3.69
C TYR A 30 -9.43 -3.66 2.34
N ASP A 31 -9.07 -2.37 2.19
CA ASP A 31 -9.17 -1.69 0.90
C ASP A 31 -8.25 -2.35 -0.12
N ILE A 32 -7.03 -2.69 0.28
CA ILE A 32 -6.07 -3.43 -0.55
C ILE A 32 -6.64 -4.80 -0.95
N LEU A 33 -7.26 -5.53 -0.02
CA LEU A 33 -7.93 -6.80 -0.31
C LEU A 33 -9.06 -6.65 -1.34
N ALA A 34 -9.88 -5.61 -1.20
CA ALA A 34 -10.97 -5.31 -2.12
C ALA A 34 -10.43 -5.03 -3.52
N VAL A 35 -9.49 -4.09 -3.64
CA VAL A 35 -8.91 -3.73 -4.94
C VAL A 35 -8.17 -4.90 -5.59
N LEU A 36 -7.41 -5.70 -4.83
CA LEU A 36 -6.78 -6.91 -5.36
C LEU A 36 -7.80 -7.92 -5.89
N SER A 37 -8.92 -8.08 -5.18
CA SER A 37 -10.00 -8.98 -5.61
C SER A 37 -10.68 -8.49 -6.88
N GLU A 38 -10.87 -7.17 -7.01
CA GLU A 38 -11.49 -6.54 -8.19
C GLU A 38 -10.55 -6.52 -9.41
N THR A 39 -9.27 -6.21 -9.21
CA THR A 39 -8.33 -5.95 -10.32
C THR A 39 -7.71 -7.22 -10.89
N ASP A 40 -7.36 -8.18 -10.04
CA ASP A 40 -6.67 -9.41 -10.44
C ASP A 40 -7.61 -10.63 -10.50
N GLY A 41 -8.89 -10.47 -10.11
CA GLY A 41 -9.87 -11.56 -10.01
C GLY A 41 -9.47 -12.66 -9.00
N ARG A 42 -8.35 -12.48 -8.30
CA ARG A 42 -7.80 -13.38 -7.29
C ARG A 42 -8.29 -12.91 -5.93
N ARG A 43 -9.16 -13.72 -5.31
CA ARG A 43 -9.45 -13.60 -3.88
C ARG A 43 -8.20 -13.98 -3.09
N ALA A 44 -7.34 -13.00 -2.86
CA ALA A 44 -6.22 -13.14 -1.93
C ALA A 44 -6.82 -13.36 -0.53
N ALA A 45 -6.39 -14.43 0.13
CA ALA A 45 -6.80 -14.64 1.52
C ALA A 45 -6.26 -13.48 2.39
N PRO A 46 -7.04 -13.00 3.38
CA PRO A 46 -6.58 -11.96 4.30
C PRO A 46 -5.16 -12.17 4.85
N PRO A 47 -4.78 -13.35 5.38
CA PRO A 47 -3.42 -13.56 5.90
C PRO A 47 -2.34 -13.35 4.85
N THR A 48 -2.61 -13.61 3.56
CA THR A 48 -1.63 -13.42 2.48
C THR A 48 -1.34 -11.94 2.25
N VAL A 49 -2.36 -11.08 2.31
CA VAL A 49 -2.18 -9.63 2.18
C VAL A 49 -1.46 -9.05 3.39
N TYR A 50 -1.84 -9.47 4.60
CA TYR A 50 -1.11 -9.07 5.82
C TYR A 50 0.36 -9.48 5.78
N ARG A 51 0.67 -10.71 5.33
CA ARG A 51 2.07 -11.16 5.15
C ARG A 51 2.82 -10.37 4.07
N ALA A 52 2.14 -9.92 3.02
CA ALA A 52 2.75 -9.06 2.02
C ALA A 52 3.03 -7.65 2.58
N LEU A 53 2.08 -7.07 3.32
CA LEU A 53 2.25 -5.77 3.97
C LEU A 53 3.38 -5.78 5.00
N ASP A 54 3.44 -6.83 5.81
CA ASP A 54 4.49 -7.06 6.81
C ASP A 54 5.87 -7.12 6.13
N PHE A 55 6.01 -7.92 5.06
CA PHE A 55 7.24 -7.97 4.27
C PHE A 55 7.63 -6.59 3.69
N LEU A 56 6.67 -5.83 3.15
CA LEU A 56 6.96 -4.50 2.60
C LEU A 56 7.38 -3.53 3.70
N GLN A 57 6.80 -3.65 4.90
CA GLN A 57 7.12 -2.84 6.06
C GLN A 57 8.52 -3.16 6.60
N GLU A 58 8.85 -4.45 6.75
CA GLU A 58 10.19 -4.92 7.16
C GLU A 58 11.30 -4.46 6.20
N ASN A 59 10.97 -4.32 4.90
CA ASN A 59 11.89 -3.85 3.88
C ASN A 59 11.90 -2.32 3.72
N GLY A 60 11.15 -1.58 4.55
CA GLY A 60 11.07 -0.11 4.49
C GLY A 60 10.41 0.44 3.22
N LEU A 61 9.64 -0.38 2.51
CA LEU A 61 8.95 0.02 1.28
C LEU A 61 7.61 0.71 1.58
N VAL A 62 6.96 0.34 2.68
CA VAL A 62 5.72 0.98 3.16
C VAL A 62 5.83 1.33 4.64
N HIS A 63 5.10 2.34 5.07
CA HIS A 63 4.97 2.71 6.47
C HIS A 63 3.53 2.47 6.95
N ARG A 64 3.38 1.88 8.14
CA ARG A 64 2.09 1.72 8.80
C ARG A 64 1.78 2.93 9.67
N ILE A 65 0.62 3.53 9.45
CA ILE A 65 0.06 4.58 10.30
C ILE A 65 -0.86 3.92 11.33
N ALA A 66 -0.34 3.69 12.54
CA ALA A 66 -1.05 2.98 13.60
C ALA A 66 -2.41 3.62 13.95
N SER A 67 -2.48 4.95 13.96
CA SER A 67 -3.71 5.70 14.28
C SER A 67 -4.85 5.47 13.27
N LEU A 68 -4.53 5.12 12.02
CA LEU A 68 -5.51 4.92 10.95
C LEU A 68 -5.65 3.44 10.55
N ASN A 69 -4.86 2.54 11.15
CA ASN A 69 -4.72 1.15 10.69
C ASN A 69 -4.46 1.04 9.17
N ALA A 70 -3.69 1.99 8.62
CA ALA A 70 -3.48 2.15 7.19
C ALA A 70 -1.98 2.15 6.83
N PHE A 71 -1.68 1.97 5.55
CA PHE A 71 -0.35 1.85 5.00
C PHE A 71 -0.13 2.90 3.90
N VAL A 72 1.07 3.48 3.85
CA VAL A 72 1.47 4.48 2.86
C VAL A 72 2.82 4.12 2.22
N GLY A 73 2.98 4.44 0.93
CA GLY A 73 4.22 4.18 0.20
C GLY A 73 5.31 5.15 0.66
N CYS A 74 6.51 4.64 0.90
CA CYS A 74 7.62 5.47 1.38
C CYS A 74 8.36 6.10 0.19
N ASN A 75 8.13 7.38 -0.07
CA ASN A 75 8.77 8.16 -1.14
C ASN A 75 10.18 8.67 -0.75
N ASN A 76 10.51 8.71 0.53
CA ASN A 76 11.85 9.05 1.04
C ASN A 76 12.13 8.28 2.35
N PRO A 77 13.15 7.40 2.42
CA PRO A 77 13.52 6.74 3.68
C PRO A 77 14.06 7.72 4.76
N GLU A 78 14.31 8.99 4.40
CA GLU A 78 14.92 10.00 5.27
C GLU A 78 13.97 11.13 5.70
N HIS A 79 12.71 11.16 5.24
CA HIS A 79 11.77 12.20 5.65
C HIS A 79 10.37 11.64 5.90
N SER A 80 9.88 11.84 7.12
CA SER A 80 8.54 11.48 7.58
C SER A 80 7.51 12.33 6.83
N HIS A 81 6.92 11.81 5.75
CA HIS A 81 5.91 12.53 4.99
C HIS A 81 4.63 12.69 5.81
N GLN A 82 4.34 13.94 6.23
CA GLN A 82 3.01 14.33 6.67
C GLN A 82 2.07 14.26 5.47
N GLY A 83 1.20 13.25 5.44
CA GLY A 83 0.20 13.08 4.39
C GLY A 83 -0.75 14.29 4.36
N GLN A 84 -0.61 15.15 3.34
CA GLN A 84 -1.64 16.12 3.01
C GLN A 84 -2.84 15.37 2.44
N PHE A 85 -3.90 15.29 3.24
CA PHE A 85 -5.21 14.83 2.81
C PHE A 85 -5.75 15.78 1.73
N LEU A 86 -5.65 15.39 0.46
CA LEU A 86 -6.44 16.02 -0.61
C LEU A 86 -7.81 15.32 -0.66
N PHE A 87 -8.83 15.97 -0.08
CA PHE A 87 -10.22 15.61 -0.34
C PHE A 87 -10.53 15.98 -1.80
N PRO A 88 -11.03 15.04 -2.65
CA PRO A 88 -11.60 15.46 -3.91
C PRO A 88 -12.89 16.23 -3.60
N ALA A 89 -12.88 17.55 -3.81
CA ALA A 89 -14.10 18.34 -3.79
C ALA A 89 -15.03 17.84 -4.92
N PRO A 90 -16.34 17.69 -4.69
CA PRO A 90 -17.27 17.35 -5.75
C PRO A 90 -17.30 18.50 -6.77
N ALA A 91 -17.05 18.18 -8.03
CA ALA A 91 -17.22 19.11 -9.12
C ALA A 91 -18.71 19.50 -9.21
N THR A 92 -19.05 20.68 -8.70
CA THR A 92 -20.29 21.37 -9.06
C THR A 92 -20.21 21.72 -10.55
N ARG A 93 -21.02 21.04 -11.36
CA ARG A 93 -21.35 21.49 -12.72
C ARG A 93 -22.47 22.52 -12.58
N ASP A 94 -22.19 23.72 -13.07
CA ASP A 94 -23.17 24.72 -13.49
C ASP A 94 -23.93 24.20 -14.72
#